data_AF-A0AA95F693-F1
#
_entry.id   AF-A0AA95F693-F1
#
_cell.length_a   1.000
_cell.length_b   1.000
_cell.length_c   1.000
_cell.angle_alpha   90.00
_cell.angle_beta   90.00
_cell.angle_gamma   90.00
#
_symmetry.space_group_name_H-M   'P 1'
#
loop_
_entity.id
_entity.type
_entity.pdbx_description
1 polymer ?
#
loop_
_entity_poly.entity_id
_entity_poly.type
_entity_poly.pdbx_seq_one_letter_code
_entity_poly.pdbx_strand_id
1 'polypeptide(L)'
;MSAHNDTPAGRIAGRNLDDLPDLLTIKELSEWAQIPVSTLYQWNLKEIGPRPMKFGKHLRYSREVLRLWMESLDRHDWSSVA
;
A
#
# COMPACT_ATOMS: atom_id res chain seq x y z
N MET A 1 -11.97 13.78 -20.24
CA MET A 1 -11.12 14.22 -19.11
C MET A 1 -12.02 14.54 -17.93
N SER A 2 -12.04 13.67 -16.91
CA SER A 2 -12.37 13.95 -15.50
C SER A 2 -12.80 12.66 -14.78
N ALA A 3 -12.15 12.44 -13.63
CA ALA A 3 -12.61 11.66 -12.48
C ALA A 3 -12.98 10.17 -12.68
N HIS A 4 -11.99 9.29 -12.79
CA HIS A 4 -12.14 7.91 -12.29
C HIS A 4 -11.58 7.86 -10.87
N ASN A 5 -12.39 8.27 -9.89
CA ASN A 5 -12.12 8.01 -8.48
C ASN A 5 -13.39 7.54 -7.73
N ASP A 6 -14.34 6.95 -8.46
CA ASP A 6 -15.42 6.19 -7.87
C ASP A 6 -14.94 4.75 -7.63
N THR A 7 -14.72 4.49 -6.36
CA THR A 7 -14.30 3.23 -5.76
C THR A 7 -15.43 2.20 -5.82
N PRO A 8 -15.25 1.00 -6.40
CA PRO A 8 -16.01 -0.16 -5.94
C PRO A 8 -15.23 -0.77 -4.77
N ALA A 9 -15.47 -0.24 -3.57
CA ALA A 9 -15.18 -0.93 -2.33
C ALA A 9 -16.00 -2.22 -2.35
N GLY A 10 -15.38 -3.34 -2.70
CA GLY A 10 -16.14 -4.60 -2.72
C GLY A 10 -15.39 -5.84 -3.18
N ARG A 11 -14.31 -5.72 -3.96
CA ARG A 11 -13.56 -6.91 -4.36
C ARG A 11 -12.18 -6.53 -4.87
N ILE A 12 -11.19 -6.41 -3.99
CA ILE A 12 -9.78 -6.48 -4.42
C ILE A 12 -9.58 -7.95 -4.85
N ALA A 13 -10.00 -8.27 -6.06
CA ALA A 13 -9.93 -9.60 -6.64
C ALA A 13 -8.51 -9.79 -7.16
N GLY A 14 -7.74 -10.66 -6.50
CA GLY A 14 -6.42 -11.06 -6.94
C GLY A 14 -5.30 -10.47 -6.09
N ARG A 15 -4.42 -11.34 -5.58
CA ARG A 15 -3.15 -10.94 -4.94
C ARG A 15 -2.15 -10.26 -5.91
N ASN A 16 -2.58 -9.83 -7.08
CA ASN A 16 -1.70 -9.23 -8.08
C ASN A 16 -1.67 -7.72 -7.90
N LEU A 17 -0.47 -7.14 -7.90
CA LEU A 17 -0.32 -5.68 -7.88
C LEU A 17 -0.89 -5.02 -9.13
N ASP A 18 -1.02 -5.75 -10.24
CA ASP A 18 -1.47 -5.20 -11.51
C ASP A 18 -2.97 -4.83 -11.52
N ASP A 19 -3.75 -5.44 -10.62
CA ASP A 19 -5.18 -5.14 -10.42
C ASP A 19 -5.42 -4.00 -9.42
N LEU A 20 -4.37 -3.49 -8.77
CA LEU A 20 -4.47 -2.40 -7.81
C LEU A 20 -4.64 -1.05 -8.53
N PRO A 21 -5.41 -0.11 -7.93
CA PRO A 21 -5.47 1.25 -8.44
C PRO A 21 -4.08 1.90 -8.33
N ASP A 22 -3.79 2.87 -9.21
CA ASP A 22 -2.48 3.53 -9.21
C ASP A 22 -2.17 4.27 -7.90
N LEU A 23 -3.20 4.68 -7.13
CA LEU A 23 -3.06 5.40 -5.87
C LEU A 23 -3.93 4.81 -4.76
N LEU A 24 -3.32 4.00 -3.89
CA LEU A 24 -3.96 3.37 -2.75
C LEU A 24 -3.92 4.26 -1.51
N THR A 25 -4.96 4.22 -0.72
CA THR A 25 -4.97 4.74 0.66
C THR A 25 -4.39 3.70 1.62
N ILE A 26 -4.06 4.13 2.84
CA ILE A 26 -3.60 3.21 3.90
C ILE A 26 -4.63 2.10 4.22
N LYS A 27 -5.94 2.39 4.04
CA LYS A 27 -7.01 1.41 4.26
C LYS A 27 -7.07 0.39 3.13
N GLU A 28 -6.96 0.82 1.88
CA GLU A 28 -6.90 -0.10 0.74
C GLU A 28 -5.64 -0.97 0.77
N LEU A 29 -4.50 -0.38 1.16
CA LEU A 29 -3.27 -1.13 1.38
C LEU A 29 -3.45 -2.18 2.50
N SER A 30 -4.15 -1.82 3.58
CA SER A 30 -4.46 -2.74 4.68
C SER A 30 -5.32 -3.91 4.23
N GLU A 31 -6.37 -3.64 3.45
CA GLU A 31 -7.26 -4.67 2.90
C GLU A 31 -6.53 -5.57 1.89
N TRP A 32 -5.65 -5.00 1.06
CA TRP A 32 -4.89 -5.79 0.08
C TRP A 32 -3.78 -6.63 0.74
N ALA A 33 -2.96 -6.01 1.59
CA ALA A 33 -1.86 -6.70 2.27
C ALA A 33 -2.33 -7.63 3.40
N GLN A 34 -3.61 -7.55 3.80
CA GLN A 34 -4.17 -8.23 4.97
C GLN A 34 -3.44 -7.86 6.27
N ILE A 35 -2.90 -6.64 6.34
CA ILE A 35 -2.18 -6.09 7.50
C ILE A 35 -3.04 -5.01 8.12
N PRO A 36 -3.29 -5.00 9.43
CA PRO A 36 -4.08 -3.95 10.07
C PRO A 36 -3.52 -2.54 9.80
N VAL A 37 -4.40 -1.56 9.57
CA VAL A 37 -4.04 -0.15 9.37
C VAL A 37 -3.13 0.36 10.51
N SER A 38 -3.38 -0.06 11.75
CA SER A 38 -2.55 0.29 12.92
C SER A 38 -1.09 -0.15 12.77
N THR A 39 -0.84 -1.31 12.16
CA THR A 39 0.51 -1.81 11.89
C THR A 39 1.16 -0.98 10.78
N LEU A 40 0.43 -0.63 9.73
CA LEU A 40 0.92 0.25 8.67
C LEU A 40 1.28 1.65 9.20
N TYR A 41 0.53 2.19 10.16
CA TYR A 41 0.92 3.42 10.84
C TYR A 41 2.22 3.28 11.62
N GLN A 42 2.42 2.16 12.33
CA GLN A 42 3.68 1.89 13.02
C GLN A 42 4.85 1.75 12.02
N TRP A 43 4.61 1.13 10.87
CA TRP A 43 5.58 1.00 9.79
C TRP A 43 5.98 2.36 9.22
N ASN A 44 5.01 3.24 8.98
CA ASN A 44 5.27 4.62 8.58
C ASN A 44 6.08 5.39 9.63
N LEU A 45 5.78 5.19 10.92
CA LEU A 45 6.50 5.85 12.02
C LEU A 45 7.94 5.34 12.15
N LYS A 46 8.14 4.04 11.96
CA LYS A 46 9.45 3.40 12.01
C LYS A 46 10.23 3.54 10.70
N GLU A 47 9.61 4.10 9.66
CA GLU A 47 10.15 4.14 8.29
C GLU A 47 10.47 2.75 7.71
N ILE A 48 9.80 1.71 8.20
CA ILE A 48 9.97 0.31 7.79
C ILE A 48 8.79 -0.06 6.90
N GLY A 49 8.91 0.11 5.58
CA GLY A 49 7.84 -0.21 4.66
C GLY A 49 7.83 0.63 3.38
N PRO A 50 6.75 0.55 2.59
CA PRO A 50 6.59 1.36 1.38
C PRO A 50 6.48 2.83 1.77
N ARG A 51 7.21 3.72 1.07
CA ARG A 51 7.18 5.16 1.38
C ARG A 51 5.85 5.79 0.95
N PRO A 52 5.04 6.33 1.88
CA PRO A 52 3.81 7.00 1.49
C PRO A 52 4.11 8.31 0.78
N MET A 53 3.36 8.60 -0.27
CA MET A 53 3.34 9.88 -0.94
C MET A 53 2.39 10.81 -0.19
N LYS A 54 2.89 11.98 0.24
CA LYS A 54 2.10 12.97 0.99
C LYS A 54 1.24 13.78 0.04
N PHE A 55 -0.08 13.52 0.06
CA PHE A 55 -1.08 14.36 -0.57
C PHE A 55 -1.76 15.23 0.50
N GLY A 56 -1.04 16.26 0.95
CA GLY A 56 -1.48 17.11 2.06
C GLY A 56 -1.65 16.32 3.36
N LYS A 57 -2.88 16.26 3.89
CA LYS A 57 -3.22 15.52 5.11
C LYS A 57 -3.40 14.01 4.90
N HIS A 58 -3.43 13.55 3.65
CA HIS A 58 -3.68 12.16 3.30
C HIS A 58 -2.40 11.50 2.76
N LEU A 59 -2.11 10.30 3.27
CA LEU A 59 -1.04 9.45 2.75
C LEU A 59 -1.61 8.54 1.67
N ARG A 60 -0.97 8.55 0.50
CA ARG A 60 -1.32 7.68 -0.64
C ARG A 60 -0.09 6.85 -1.02
N TYR A 61 -0.30 5.60 -1.38
CA TYR A 61 0.73 4.68 -1.84
C TYR A 61 0.53 4.47 -3.33
N SER A 62 1.57 4.75 -4.12
CA SER A 62 1.54 4.40 -5.54
C SER A 62 1.75 2.90 -5.70
N ARG A 63 1.07 2.30 -6.69
CA ARG A 63 1.33 0.92 -7.12
C ARG A 63 2.81 0.67 -7.42
N GLU A 64 3.49 1.65 -8.03
CA GLU A 64 4.92 1.56 -8.32
C GLU A 64 5.77 1.47 -7.05
N VAL A 65 5.43 2.25 -6.02
CA VAL A 65 6.10 2.19 -4.71
C VAL A 65 5.88 0.84 -4.05
N LEU A 66 4.68 0.28 -4.12
CA LEU A 66 4.39 -1.06 -3.61
C LEU A 66 5.17 -2.14 -4.36
N ARG A 67 5.30 -2.01 -5.70
CA ARG A 67 6.11 -2.92 -6.52
C ARG A 67 7.57 -2.89 -6.10
N LEU A 68 8.16 -1.70 -6.02
CA LEU A 68 9.56 -1.52 -5.58
C LEU A 68 9.78 -2.05 -4.16
N TRP A 69 8.81 -1.85 -3.28
CA TRP A 69 8.87 -2.38 -1.92
C TRP A 69 8.81 -3.92 -1.90
N MET A 70 7.89 -4.54 -2.64
CA MET A 70 7.82 -6.00 -2.77
C MET A 70 9.11 -6.59 -3.34
N GLU A 71 9.69 -5.96 -4.36
CA GLU A 71 10.99 -6.36 -4.91
C GLU A 71 12.12 -6.19 -3.87
N SER A 72 12.05 -5.15 -3.04
CA SER A 72 12.98 -4.97 -1.93
C SER A 72 12.80 -6.03 -0.84
N LEU A 73 11.57 -6.49 -0.56
CA LEU A 73 11.31 -7.56 0.43
C LEU A 73 11.79 -8.92 -0.07
N ASP A 74 11.60 -9.22 -1.35
CA ASP A 74 12.11 -10.46 -1.94
C ASP A 74 13.64 -10.55 -1.81
N ARG A 75 14.31 -9.40 -1.94
CA ARG A 75 15.75 -9.28 -1.72
C ARG A 75 16.16 -9.24 -0.24
N HIS A 76 15.26 -8.89 0.67
CA HIS A 76 15.58 -8.58 2.06
C HIS A 76 14.73 -9.40 3.03
N ASP A 77 15.36 -10.44 3.59
CA ASP A 77 14.83 -11.36 4.59
C ASP A 77 14.00 -10.62 5.66
N TRP A 78 12.67 -10.68 5.55
CA TRP A 78 11.73 -9.82 6.29
C TRP A 78 11.56 -10.21 7.77
N SER A 79 12.45 -11.04 8.31
CA SER A 79 12.32 -11.75 9.60
C SER A 79 12.35 -10.88 10.87
N SER A 80 12.41 -9.55 10.76
CA SER A 80 12.63 -8.68 11.94
C SER A 80 11.43 -7.82 12.37
N VAL A 81 10.25 -7.97 11.79
CA VAL A 81 9.08 -7.12 12.11
C VAL A 81 7.85 -7.85 12.67
N ALA A 82 7.96 -9.13 13.02
CA ALA A 82 6.90 -9.93 13.65
C ALA A 82 7.06 -9.98 15.18
#